data_AF-M0BDH3-F1
#
_entry.id   AF-M0BDH3-F1
#
_cell.length_a   1.000
_cell.length_b   1.000
_cell.length_c   1.000
_cell.angle_alpha   90.00
_cell.angle_beta   90.00
_cell.angle_gamma   90.00
#
_symmetry.space_group_name_H-M   'P 1'
#
loop_
_entity.id
_entity.type
_entity.pdbx_description
1 polymer ?
#
loop_
_entity_poly.entity_id
_entity_poly.type
_entity_poly.pdbx_seq_one_letter_code
_entity_poly.pdbx_strand_id
1 'polypeptide(L)'
;MTRSVWIKADDTVGDWNDRRARITAALEAGADWVLVDEDDVERARELGDINVAAFRTDGDVTLVDDAETDDTDADGDAELAASSVADPDAIIVGKNGEGDATIDLPNDFSGSADLSTLRRNGDLDRGAYVRILDTEYEAFAETAAEEGEYTIVIGEDWTIIPLENLIARIGDETDLVAGVTSAEEAKTAFETLELGSDAVLLDSDDPDEIRRTVEVRDEAERESLDLEFAEVLDVEQIGSADRVCVDTGSLLEHDEGMLVGSMSRGLVFVHAETADSPYVASRPFRVNAGAVHAYVRTPDGGTKYLSELQSGDEVQIVDTDGNTREAIVGRVKIEQRPMFRVALETDEGDRIETLLQNAETIKVATATGRTAVTELEAGDELLLYYEDTARHFGEAVEESIIEK
;
A
#
# COMPACT_ATOMS: atom_id res chain seq x y z
N MET A 1 10.81 2.98 -1.87
CA MET A 1 10.54 1.68 -1.22
C MET A 1 9.04 1.59 -0.99
N THR A 2 8.50 0.40 -0.73
CA THR A 2 7.08 0.25 -0.36
C THR A 2 6.88 0.81 1.04
N ARG A 3 5.85 1.65 1.23
CA ARG A 3 5.52 2.23 2.53
C ARG A 3 5.07 1.12 3.47
N SER A 4 5.31 1.23 4.77
CA SER A 4 4.86 0.22 5.73
C SER A 4 4.12 0.77 6.95
N VAL A 5 3.29 -0.08 7.56
CA VAL A 5 2.52 0.21 8.78
C VAL A 5 2.94 -0.76 9.87
N TRP A 6 3.46 -0.20 10.95
CA TRP A 6 3.85 -0.88 12.16
C TRP A 6 2.80 -0.62 13.24
N ILE A 7 2.44 -1.64 14.01
CA ILE A 7 1.52 -1.50 15.14
C ILE A 7 2.28 -1.67 16.46
N LYS A 8 2.26 -0.64 17.31
CA LYS A 8 2.86 -0.71 18.64
C LYS A 8 1.99 -1.57 19.56
N ALA A 9 2.54 -2.65 20.10
CA ALA A 9 1.85 -3.64 20.92
C ALA A 9 2.71 -4.08 22.12
N ASP A 10 3.32 -3.11 22.81
CA ASP A 10 4.18 -3.31 23.97
C ASP A 10 3.41 -3.23 25.30
N ASP A 11 4.13 -3.34 26.42
CA ASP A 11 3.57 -3.35 27.79
C ASP A 11 2.77 -2.11 28.17
N THR A 12 2.93 -1.00 27.43
CA THR A 12 2.15 0.23 27.63
C THR A 12 0.68 0.06 27.24
N VAL A 13 0.36 -0.92 26.41
CA VAL A 13 -1.00 -1.21 25.94
C VAL A 13 -1.88 -1.81 27.04
N GLY A 14 -1.32 -2.63 27.92
CA GLY A 14 -2.10 -3.36 28.92
C GLY A 14 -1.55 -4.75 29.18
N ASP A 15 -2.42 -5.70 29.52
CA ASP A 15 -2.01 -7.08 29.72
C ASP A 15 -1.89 -7.83 28.38
N TRP A 16 -1.46 -9.09 28.41
CA TRP A 16 -1.29 -9.89 27.20
C TRP A 16 -2.58 -10.02 26.37
N ASN A 17 -3.77 -9.98 26.98
CA ASN A 17 -5.02 -10.04 26.21
C ASN A 17 -5.23 -8.76 25.40
N ASP A 18 -4.87 -7.60 25.96
CA ASP A 18 -4.97 -6.31 25.28
C ASP A 18 -3.97 -6.27 24.10
N ARG A 19 -2.71 -6.65 24.36
CA ARG A 19 -1.68 -6.75 23.31
C ARG A 19 -2.05 -7.75 22.22
N ARG A 20 -2.55 -8.92 22.60
CA ARG A 20 -3.03 -9.94 21.66
C ARG A 20 -4.18 -9.42 20.80
N ALA A 21 -5.12 -8.69 21.38
CA ALA A 21 -6.24 -8.12 20.62
C ALA A 21 -5.73 -7.12 19.56
N ARG A 22 -4.75 -6.29 19.93
CA ARG A 22 -4.12 -5.33 19.02
C ARG A 22 -3.34 -6.01 17.89
N ILE A 23 -2.53 -7.02 18.21
CA ILE A 23 -1.80 -7.83 17.20
C ILE A 23 -2.76 -8.56 16.27
N THR A 24 -3.87 -9.10 16.80
CA THR A 24 -4.88 -9.77 15.98
C THR A 24 -5.55 -8.77 15.02
N ALA A 25 -5.86 -7.56 15.49
CA ALA A 25 -6.41 -6.51 14.64
C ALA A 25 -5.41 -6.08 13.55
N ALA A 26 -4.12 -6.00 13.87
CA ALA A 26 -3.04 -5.72 12.91
C ALA A 26 -2.99 -6.78 11.79
N LEU A 27 -3.00 -8.06 12.15
CA LEU A 27 -3.05 -9.19 11.22
C LEU A 27 -4.30 -9.16 10.32
N GLU A 28 -5.47 -8.88 10.91
CA GLU A 28 -6.73 -8.80 10.15
C GLU A 28 -6.78 -7.60 9.20
N ALA A 29 -6.12 -6.50 9.56
CA ALA A 29 -6.05 -5.28 8.75
C ALA A 29 -5.00 -5.35 7.65
N GLY A 30 -4.02 -6.26 7.73
CA GLY A 30 -2.91 -6.35 6.78
C GLY A 30 -1.77 -5.37 7.08
N ALA A 31 -1.51 -5.08 8.36
CA ALA A 31 -0.31 -4.36 8.78
C ALA A 31 0.96 -5.20 8.55
N ASP A 32 2.09 -4.53 8.35
CA ASP A 32 3.35 -5.19 7.94
C ASP A 32 4.15 -5.69 9.14
N TRP A 33 4.10 -4.94 10.25
CA TRP A 33 4.91 -5.16 11.44
C TRP A 33 4.12 -5.00 12.73
N VAL A 34 4.51 -5.74 13.75
CA VAL A 34 4.17 -5.45 15.15
C VAL A 34 5.42 -5.20 15.96
N LEU A 35 5.39 -4.15 16.80
CA LEU A 35 6.46 -3.82 17.72
C LEU A 35 6.05 -4.21 19.14
N VAL A 36 6.71 -5.22 19.71
CA VAL A 36 6.39 -5.83 21.01
C VAL A 36 7.58 -5.74 21.97
N ASP A 37 7.38 -6.16 23.22
CA ASP A 37 8.51 -6.44 24.12
C ASP A 37 9.12 -7.81 23.83
N GLU A 38 10.40 -7.98 24.16
CA GLU A 38 11.16 -9.22 23.92
C GLU A 38 10.48 -10.48 24.48
N ASP A 39 9.85 -10.38 25.66
CA ASP A 39 9.11 -11.48 26.31
C ASP A 39 7.89 -11.99 25.51
N ASP A 40 7.37 -11.18 24.58
CA ASP A 40 6.14 -11.48 23.85
C ASP A 40 6.38 -11.92 22.39
N VAL A 41 7.64 -11.98 21.93
CA VAL A 41 8.00 -12.36 20.55
C VAL A 41 7.46 -13.74 20.16
N GLU A 42 7.72 -14.77 20.98
CA GLU A 42 7.27 -16.14 20.71
C GLU A 42 5.74 -16.19 20.58
N ARG A 43 5.03 -15.51 21.49
CA ARG A 43 3.56 -15.50 21.50
C ARG A 43 2.96 -14.69 20.35
N ALA A 44 3.62 -13.62 19.92
CA ALA A 44 3.18 -12.84 18.76
C ALA A 44 3.25 -13.70 17.48
N ARG A 45 4.34 -14.45 17.28
CA ARG A 45 4.51 -15.38 16.15
C ARG A 45 3.48 -16.51 16.15
N GLU A 46 2.98 -16.94 17.31
CA GLU A 46 1.91 -17.95 17.39
C GLU A 46 0.55 -17.46 16.85
N LEU A 47 0.34 -16.14 16.72
CA LEU A 47 -0.94 -15.57 16.28
C LEU A 47 -1.11 -15.57 14.76
N GLY A 48 -0.03 -15.46 13.98
CA GLY A 48 -0.09 -15.39 12.53
C GLY A 48 1.25 -15.03 11.89
N ASP A 49 1.22 -14.94 10.56
CA ASP A 49 2.38 -14.55 9.74
C ASP A 49 2.40 -13.02 9.63
N ILE A 50 3.27 -12.38 10.41
CA ILE A 50 3.54 -10.93 10.44
C ILE A 50 4.97 -10.72 10.95
N ASN A 51 5.65 -9.69 10.45
CA ASN A 51 6.98 -9.37 10.93
C ASN A 51 6.92 -8.86 12.38
N VAL A 52 7.81 -9.35 13.22
CA VAL A 52 7.85 -9.03 14.66
C VAL A 52 9.14 -8.28 14.96
N ALA A 53 8.99 -7.00 15.29
CA ALA A 53 10.06 -6.21 15.88
C ALA A 53 9.94 -6.24 17.42
N ALA A 54 11.07 -6.26 18.12
CA ALA A 54 11.07 -6.32 19.58
C ALA A 54 11.95 -5.25 20.21
N PHE A 55 11.44 -4.60 21.25
CA PHE A 55 12.26 -3.74 22.10
C PHE A 55 13.32 -4.55 22.84
N ARG A 56 14.57 -4.10 22.80
CA ARG A 56 15.67 -4.65 23.60
C ARG A 56 16.37 -3.54 24.37
N THR A 57 16.50 -3.73 25.68
CA THR A 57 17.26 -2.84 26.55
C THR A 57 18.53 -3.58 27.01
N ASP A 58 19.67 -2.91 27.00
CA ASP A 58 21.01 -3.49 27.31
C ASP A 58 21.11 -4.13 28.73
N GLY A 59 20.10 -3.92 29.59
CA GLY A 59 19.98 -4.55 30.89
C GLY A 59 19.65 -6.05 30.87
N ASP A 60 19.16 -6.59 29.75
CA ASP A 60 18.79 -8.00 29.59
C ASP A 60 19.75 -8.80 28.71
N VAL A 61 20.96 -8.25 28.46
CA VAL A 61 22.07 -8.99 27.85
C VAL A 61 22.52 -10.07 28.82
N THR A 62 21.80 -11.19 28.80
CA THR A 62 22.37 -12.45 29.23
C THR A 62 23.56 -12.68 28.29
N LEU A 63 24.76 -12.62 28.85
CA LEU A 63 26.04 -12.92 28.21
C LEU A 63 26.00 -14.36 27.64
N VAL A 64 25.34 -14.57 26.50
CA VAL A 64 25.24 -15.90 25.87
C VAL A 64 25.57 -15.85 24.37
N ASP A 65 25.44 -14.71 23.69
CA ASP A 65 25.67 -14.68 22.24
C ASP A 65 27.13 -14.58 21.79
N ASP A 66 28.10 -14.38 22.70
CA ASP A 66 29.53 -14.21 22.32
C ASP A 66 30.50 -15.12 23.10
N ALA A 67 30.13 -16.38 23.31
CA ALA A 67 31.09 -17.40 23.70
C ALA A 67 31.04 -18.59 22.74
N GLU A 68 31.79 -18.48 21.64
CA GLU A 68 32.40 -19.64 21.00
C GLU A 68 33.02 -20.51 22.10
N THR A 69 32.42 -21.66 22.37
CA THR A 69 32.90 -22.61 23.37
C THR A 69 34.18 -23.27 22.85
N ASP A 70 35.31 -22.63 23.13
CA ASP A 70 36.61 -23.29 23.16
C ASP A 70 36.73 -24.08 24.48
N ASP A 71 36.98 -25.38 24.34
CA ASP A 71 37.28 -26.41 25.34
C ASP A 71 37.55 -25.97 26.80
N THR A 72 36.81 -26.54 27.77
CA THR A 72 37.43 -27.19 28.97
C THR A 72 36.44 -28.02 29.79
N ASP A 73 36.90 -29.22 30.17
CA ASP A 73 36.27 -30.15 31.11
C ASP A 73 36.01 -29.52 32.51
N ALA A 74 34.85 -29.81 33.12
CA ALA A 74 34.73 -30.45 34.45
C ALA A 74 33.34 -30.26 35.09
N ASP A 75 32.78 -31.39 35.55
CA ASP A 75 31.68 -31.62 36.50
C ASP A 75 31.14 -30.40 37.31
N GLY A 76 29.83 -30.16 37.20
CA GLY A 76 29.10 -29.31 38.14
C GLY A 76 27.63 -29.12 37.77
N ASP A 77 26.74 -29.84 38.45
CA ASP A 77 25.27 -29.73 38.35
C ASP A 77 24.79 -28.28 38.56
N ALA A 78 24.25 -27.68 37.50
CA ALA A 78 23.21 -26.64 37.55
C ALA A 78 22.53 -26.56 36.18
N GLU A 79 21.40 -27.25 36.01
CA GLU A 79 20.44 -26.96 34.93
C GLU A 79 19.89 -25.54 35.15
N LEU A 80 20.57 -24.55 34.60
CA LEU A 80 19.96 -23.28 34.23
C LEU A 80 19.25 -23.52 32.90
N ALA A 81 17.93 -23.49 32.94
CA ALA A 81 17.10 -23.54 31.74
C ALA A 81 17.51 -22.37 30.82
N ALA A 82 18.20 -22.69 29.73
CA ALA A 82 18.36 -21.78 28.61
C ALA A 82 16.95 -21.51 28.07
N SER A 83 16.39 -20.33 28.33
CA SER A 83 15.22 -19.87 27.59
C SER A 83 15.70 -19.57 26.19
N SER A 84 15.37 -20.45 25.25
CA SER A 84 15.43 -20.13 23.83
C SER A 84 14.35 -19.09 23.56
N VAL A 85 14.66 -17.81 23.78
CA VAL A 85 13.79 -16.72 23.35
C VAL A 85 13.80 -16.78 21.82
N ALA A 86 12.61 -16.86 21.20
CA ALA A 86 12.53 -16.84 19.75
C ALA A 86 13.07 -15.50 19.24
N ASP A 87 13.96 -15.52 18.24
CA ASP A 87 14.53 -14.30 17.70
C ASP A 87 13.45 -13.47 16.97
N PRO A 88 13.38 -12.15 17.22
CA PRO A 88 12.54 -11.24 16.44
C PRO A 88 13.10 -11.08 15.02
N ASP A 89 12.30 -10.53 14.11
CA ASP A 89 12.74 -10.18 12.76
C ASP A 89 13.58 -8.88 12.79
N ALA A 90 13.30 -7.97 13.72
CA ALA A 90 14.11 -6.77 13.97
C ALA A 90 14.24 -6.46 15.47
N ILE A 91 15.38 -5.90 15.87
CA ILE A 91 15.63 -5.45 17.25
C ILE A 91 15.55 -3.92 17.31
N ILE A 92 14.71 -3.41 18.19
CA ILE A 92 14.53 -1.97 18.41
C ILE A 92 15.14 -1.54 19.75
N VAL A 93 16.08 -0.60 19.71
CA VAL A 93 16.82 -0.12 20.88
C VAL A 93 16.39 1.30 21.24
N GLY A 94 16.17 1.57 22.52
CA GLY A 94 15.91 2.93 23.03
C GLY A 94 14.77 3.02 24.03
N LYS A 95 13.88 2.02 24.08
CA LYS A 95 12.89 1.88 25.15
C LYS A 95 13.58 1.54 26.47
N ASN A 96 13.17 2.22 27.54
CA ASN A 96 13.81 2.22 28.85
C ASN A 96 15.31 2.62 28.81
N GLY A 97 15.70 3.38 27.78
CA GLY A 97 17.08 3.69 27.44
C GLY A 97 17.33 5.18 27.31
N GLU A 98 18.35 5.53 26.53
CA GLU A 98 18.68 6.93 26.25
C GLU A 98 17.67 7.53 25.27
N GLY A 99 17.24 6.75 24.26
CA GLY A 99 16.32 7.17 23.21
C GLY A 99 14.94 7.61 23.68
N ASP A 100 14.41 7.04 24.77
CA ASP A 100 13.10 7.41 25.34
C ASP A 100 13.16 8.34 26.57
N ALA A 101 14.37 8.80 26.91
CA ALA A 101 14.72 9.63 28.06
C ALA A 101 14.54 8.98 29.44
N THR A 102 14.49 7.64 29.51
CA THR A 102 14.57 6.93 30.80
C THR A 102 15.98 7.03 31.41
N ILE A 103 17.00 7.07 30.54
CA ILE A 103 18.41 7.33 30.85
C ILE A 103 18.81 8.65 30.16
N ASP A 104 19.59 9.49 30.86
CA ASP A 104 20.06 10.74 30.27
C ASP A 104 21.02 10.48 29.11
N LEU A 105 20.89 11.24 28.02
CA LEU A 105 21.84 11.20 26.90
C LEU A 105 23.27 11.55 27.37
N PRO A 106 24.30 10.88 26.83
CA PRO A 106 25.67 11.24 27.11
C PRO A 106 26.05 12.54 26.38
N ASN A 107 26.94 13.35 26.97
CA ASN A 107 27.46 14.56 26.32
C ASN A 107 28.19 14.28 24.99
N ASP A 108 28.58 13.02 24.75
CA ASP A 108 29.19 12.52 23.52
C ASP A 108 28.54 11.18 23.18
N PHE A 109 27.89 11.12 22.01
CA PHE A 109 27.18 9.94 21.51
C PHE A 109 28.10 8.73 21.29
N SER A 110 29.42 8.90 21.23
CA SER A 110 30.36 7.76 21.24
C SER A 110 30.25 6.88 22.50
N GLY A 111 29.74 7.44 23.61
CA GLY A 111 29.51 6.74 24.87
C GLY A 111 28.07 6.25 25.08
N SER A 112 27.19 6.39 24.08
CA SER A 112 25.79 5.96 24.16
C SER A 112 25.69 4.44 24.24
N ALA A 113 24.91 3.95 25.20
CA ALA A 113 24.61 2.53 25.34
C ALA A 113 23.71 2.04 24.19
N ASP A 114 22.74 2.87 23.80
CA ASP A 114 21.80 2.54 22.72
C ASP A 114 22.54 2.45 21.37
N LEU A 115 23.34 3.46 21.02
CA LEU A 115 24.16 3.43 19.79
C LEU A 115 25.21 2.32 19.81
N SER A 116 25.78 2.01 20.98
CA SER A 116 26.71 0.88 21.11
C SER A 116 26.03 -0.45 20.83
N THR A 117 24.74 -0.57 21.17
CA THR A 117 23.93 -1.76 20.88
C THR A 117 23.55 -1.81 19.40
N LEU A 118 23.20 -0.67 18.78
CA LEU A 118 22.94 -0.59 17.34
C LEU A 118 24.16 -0.99 16.50
N ARG A 119 25.35 -0.52 16.90
CA ARG A 119 26.65 -0.84 16.26
C ARG A 119 27.09 -2.30 16.34
N ARG A 120 26.44 -3.14 17.15
CA ARG A 120 26.84 -4.55 17.24
C ARG A 120 26.50 -5.26 15.95
N ASN A 121 27.52 -5.82 15.30
CA ASN A 121 27.32 -6.69 14.15
C ASN A 121 26.52 -7.93 14.57
N GLY A 122 25.51 -8.26 13.78
CA GLY A 122 24.73 -9.48 13.91
C GLY A 122 23.94 -9.72 12.63
N ASP A 123 23.28 -10.88 12.53
CA ASP A 123 22.47 -11.25 11.36
C ASP A 123 21.05 -10.66 11.40
N LEU A 124 20.67 -9.96 12.47
CA LEU A 124 19.35 -9.37 12.66
C LEU A 124 19.36 -7.87 12.38
N ASP A 125 18.32 -7.42 11.67
CA ASP A 125 18.00 -6.01 11.43
C ASP A 125 17.88 -5.27 12.77
N ARG A 126 18.39 -4.04 12.83
CA ARG A 126 18.38 -3.22 14.05
C ARG A 126 17.83 -1.84 13.77
N GLY A 127 17.09 -1.31 14.73
CA GLY A 127 16.60 0.05 14.65
C GLY A 127 16.58 0.78 15.98
N ALA A 128 16.52 2.10 15.89
CA ALA A 128 16.44 2.98 17.05
C ALA A 128 14.99 3.37 17.35
N TYR A 129 14.66 3.54 18.63
CA TYR A 129 13.43 4.16 19.09
C TYR A 129 13.79 5.43 19.84
N VAL A 130 13.41 6.58 19.28
CA VAL A 130 13.78 7.89 19.80
C VAL A 130 12.54 8.75 20.00
N ARG A 131 12.33 9.23 21.22
CA ARG A 131 11.33 10.26 21.53
C ARG A 131 11.95 11.62 21.28
N ILE A 132 11.35 12.40 20.39
CA ILE A 132 11.87 13.71 20.01
C ILE A 132 11.36 14.75 21.01
N LEU A 133 12.13 14.96 22.07
CA LEU A 133 11.81 15.89 23.16
C LEU A 133 12.36 17.29 22.92
N ASP A 134 13.55 17.38 22.32
CA ASP A 134 14.24 18.61 21.97
C ASP A 134 15.27 18.38 20.85
N THR A 135 16.04 19.42 20.52
CA THR A 135 17.06 19.39 19.46
C THR A 135 18.22 18.43 19.75
N GLU A 136 18.49 18.05 21.00
CA GLU A 136 19.51 17.05 21.33
C GLU A 136 19.04 15.66 20.91
N TYR A 137 17.77 15.33 21.16
CA TYR A 137 17.14 14.09 20.69
C TYR A 137 16.98 14.03 19.17
N GLU A 138 16.77 15.17 18.50
CA GLU A 138 16.82 15.23 17.04
C GLU A 138 18.21 14.84 16.49
N ALA A 139 19.29 15.36 17.09
CA ALA A 139 20.66 15.02 16.69
C ALA A 139 21.01 13.56 17.03
N PHE A 140 20.44 13.04 18.12
CA PHE A 140 20.59 11.64 18.50
C PHE A 140 19.91 10.71 17.48
N ALA A 141 18.69 11.03 17.04
CA ALA A 141 17.99 10.27 16.00
C ALA A 141 18.76 10.27 14.67
N GLU A 142 19.35 11.41 14.27
CA GLU A 142 20.21 11.52 13.08
C GLU A 142 21.44 10.62 13.20
N THR A 143 22.09 10.58 14.36
CA THR A 143 23.23 9.68 14.59
C THR A 143 22.81 8.21 14.61
N ALA A 144 21.63 7.90 15.14
CA ALA A 144 21.12 6.54 15.20
C ALA A 144 20.75 6.00 13.80
N ALA A 145 20.26 6.87 12.92
CA ALA A 145 19.96 6.56 11.53
C ALA A 145 21.21 6.11 10.74
N GLU A 146 22.39 6.62 11.04
CA GLU A 146 23.64 6.17 10.40
C GLU A 146 24.04 4.73 10.79
N GLU A 147 23.47 4.19 11.87
CA GLU A 147 23.94 2.96 12.53
C GLU A 147 22.88 1.83 12.50
N GLY A 148 21.63 2.13 12.13
CA GLY A 148 20.51 1.19 12.16
C GLY A 148 19.69 1.24 10.88
N GLU A 149 19.09 0.10 10.54
CA GLU A 149 18.22 -0.05 9.37
C GLU A 149 16.88 0.65 9.54
N TYR A 150 16.37 0.74 10.77
CA TYR A 150 15.14 1.49 11.08
C TYR A 150 15.41 2.61 12.08
N THR A 151 14.77 3.76 11.91
CA THR A 151 14.74 4.81 12.93
C THR A 151 13.31 5.21 13.23
N ILE A 152 12.82 4.78 14.39
CA ILE A 152 11.49 5.10 14.89
C ILE A 152 11.54 6.41 15.67
N VAL A 153 10.81 7.43 15.20
CA VAL A 153 10.74 8.75 15.82
C VAL A 153 9.34 9.02 16.38
N ILE A 154 9.26 9.31 17.68
CA ILE A 154 8.00 9.61 18.36
C ILE A 154 7.97 11.09 18.76
N GLY A 155 7.09 11.86 18.13
CA GLY A 155 6.80 13.24 18.54
C GLY A 155 5.75 13.29 19.65
N GLU A 156 5.98 14.10 20.70
CA GLU A 156 4.95 14.37 21.71
C GLU A 156 3.93 15.43 21.25
N ASP A 157 4.34 16.29 20.32
CA ASP A 157 3.50 17.29 19.65
C ASP A 157 4.12 17.63 18.28
N TRP A 158 3.62 17.01 17.21
CA TRP A 158 4.06 17.25 15.83
C TRP A 158 3.87 18.72 15.38
N THR A 159 3.17 19.54 16.16
CA THR A 159 3.03 20.98 15.94
C THR A 159 4.30 21.77 16.29
N ILE A 160 5.22 21.21 17.10
CA ILE A 160 6.40 21.92 17.62
C ILE A 160 7.66 21.63 16.80
N ILE A 161 7.81 20.41 16.26
CA ILE A 161 8.90 20.03 15.35
C ILE A 161 8.29 19.29 14.14
N PRO A 162 8.29 19.90 12.94
CA PRO A 162 7.79 19.23 11.75
C PRO A 162 8.63 17.99 11.43
N LEU A 163 7.97 16.84 11.28
CA LEU A 163 8.53 15.59 10.75
C LEU A 163 9.40 15.84 9.49
N GLU A 164 8.99 16.82 8.68
CA GLU A 164 9.71 17.39 7.53
C GLU A 164 11.21 17.63 7.79
N ASN A 165 11.57 18.23 8.93
CA ASN A 165 12.97 18.57 9.25
C ASN A 165 13.81 17.34 9.61
N LEU A 166 13.18 16.28 10.11
CA LEU A 166 13.85 15.02 10.42
C LEU A 166 14.05 14.22 9.14
N ILE A 167 13.00 14.08 8.31
CA ILE A 167 13.09 13.46 6.98
C ILE A 167 14.23 14.10 6.17
N ALA A 168 14.28 15.44 6.11
CA ALA A 168 15.28 16.14 5.31
C ALA A 168 16.73 15.98 5.80
N ARG A 169 16.94 15.63 7.08
CA ARG A 169 18.29 15.44 7.65
C ARG A 169 18.73 13.98 7.66
N ILE A 170 17.80 13.09 7.98
CA ILE A 170 18.05 11.66 8.03
C ILE A 170 18.18 11.08 6.62
N GLY A 171 17.45 11.62 5.63
CA GLY A 171 17.60 11.20 4.24
C GLY A 171 17.22 9.73 4.02
N ASP A 172 18.01 9.05 3.19
CA ASP A 172 17.84 7.65 2.79
C ASP A 172 18.77 6.72 3.60
N GLU A 173 19.31 7.22 4.72
CA GLU A 173 20.30 6.53 5.54
C GLU A 173 19.72 5.34 6.33
N THR A 174 18.40 5.38 6.59
CA THR A 174 17.62 4.42 7.38
C THR A 174 16.18 4.43 6.88
N ASP A 175 15.40 3.37 7.15
CA ASP A 175 13.95 3.39 6.99
C ASP A 175 13.33 4.21 8.15
N LEU A 176 12.81 5.40 7.84
CA LEU A 176 12.24 6.28 8.86
C LEU A 176 10.81 5.86 9.20
N VAL A 177 10.58 5.52 10.47
CA VAL A 177 9.27 5.11 10.99
C VAL A 177 8.69 6.24 11.87
N ALA A 178 7.67 6.93 11.38
CA ALA A 178 7.05 8.04 12.12
C ALA A 178 5.97 7.53 13.11
N GLY A 179 6.08 7.90 14.38
CA GLY A 179 5.07 7.58 15.39
C GLY A 179 3.75 8.35 15.19
N VAL A 180 2.64 7.64 15.08
CA VAL A 180 1.32 8.23 14.85
C VAL A 180 0.27 7.63 15.77
N THR A 181 -0.81 8.35 16.01
CA THR A 181 -1.93 7.91 16.85
C THR A 181 -3.25 7.75 16.08
N SER A 182 -3.24 8.14 14.79
CA SER A 182 -4.41 8.03 13.91
C SER A 182 -4.00 7.93 12.43
N ALA A 183 -4.93 7.48 11.59
CA ALA A 183 -4.80 7.39 10.15
C ALA A 183 -4.62 8.76 9.49
N GLU A 184 -5.20 9.83 10.05
CA GLU A 184 -5.00 11.21 9.57
C GLU A 184 -3.55 11.67 9.78
N GLU A 185 -2.95 11.33 10.93
CA GLU A 185 -1.53 11.58 11.18
C GLU A 185 -0.65 10.72 10.28
N ALA A 186 -1.00 9.44 10.08
CA ALA A 186 -0.30 8.56 9.14
C ALA A 186 -0.31 9.10 7.71
N LYS A 187 -1.47 9.60 7.25
CA LYS A 187 -1.63 10.22 5.93
C LYS A 187 -0.71 11.43 5.80
N THR A 188 -0.74 12.29 6.82
CA THR A 188 0.16 13.45 6.87
C THR A 188 1.62 13.03 6.81
N ALA A 189 2.02 11.97 7.53
CA ALA A 189 3.40 11.48 7.53
C ALA A 189 3.84 10.96 6.15
N PHE A 190 3.00 10.17 5.47
CA PHE A 190 3.30 9.65 4.13
C PHE A 190 3.31 10.73 3.04
N GLU A 191 2.52 11.80 3.19
CA GLU A 191 2.45 12.95 2.26
C GLU A 191 3.47 14.06 2.58
N THR A 192 4.20 13.97 3.69
CA THR A 192 5.15 15.01 4.10
C THR A 192 6.39 15.00 3.20
N LEU A 193 6.61 16.11 2.46
CA LEU A 193 7.63 16.22 1.40
C LEU A 193 7.36 15.23 0.23
N GLU A 194 8.00 15.45 -0.92
CA GLU A 194 7.92 14.50 -2.05
C GLU A 194 8.47 13.10 -1.70
N LEU A 195 9.17 12.98 -0.57
CA LEU A 195 9.76 11.74 -0.06
C LEU A 195 8.83 10.98 0.90
N GLY A 196 8.09 11.66 1.79
CA GLY A 196 7.32 11.00 2.85
C GLY A 196 8.19 10.33 3.92
N SER A 197 7.57 9.77 4.96
CA SER A 197 8.20 8.72 5.78
C SER A 197 8.09 7.35 5.10
N ASP A 198 9.09 6.49 5.26
CA ASP A 198 9.05 5.12 4.73
C ASP A 198 8.01 4.26 5.45
N ALA A 199 7.77 4.55 6.74
CA ALA A 199 6.82 3.81 7.54
C ALA A 199 6.15 4.68 8.61
N VAL A 200 5.08 4.16 9.20
CA VAL A 200 4.45 4.73 10.39
C VAL A 200 4.32 3.68 11.50
N LEU A 201 4.50 4.09 12.75
CA LEU A 201 4.22 3.28 13.94
C LEU A 201 2.95 3.79 14.60
N LEU A 202 1.83 3.08 14.39
CA LEU A 202 0.54 3.41 14.98
C LEU A 202 0.43 2.93 16.43
N ASP A 203 0.10 3.85 17.34
CA ASP A 203 -0.29 3.54 18.72
C ASP A 203 -1.79 3.78 18.91
N SER A 204 -2.59 2.73 18.66
CA SER A 204 -4.05 2.76 18.82
C SER A 204 -4.62 1.40 19.19
N ASP A 205 -5.61 1.38 20.08
CA ASP A 205 -6.41 0.21 20.45
C ASP A 205 -7.64 0.00 19.56
N ASP A 206 -7.98 0.97 18.71
CA ASP A 206 -9.17 0.91 17.87
C ASP A 206 -8.89 0.11 16.59
N PRO A 207 -9.51 -1.09 16.41
CA PRO A 207 -9.31 -1.87 15.20
C PRO A 207 -9.73 -1.13 13.92
N ASP A 208 -10.68 -0.20 14.00
CA ASP A 208 -11.07 0.59 12.84
C ASP A 208 -10.03 1.65 12.50
N GLU A 209 -9.27 2.17 13.48
CA GLU A 209 -8.14 3.08 13.25
C GLU A 209 -6.96 2.35 12.61
N ILE A 210 -6.68 1.12 13.05
CA ILE A 210 -5.66 0.25 12.44
C ILE A 210 -6.01 -0.01 10.97
N ARG A 211 -7.26 -0.39 10.67
CA ARG A 211 -7.73 -0.59 9.29
C ARG A 211 -7.58 0.66 8.44
N ARG A 212 -8.06 1.81 8.92
CA ARG A 212 -7.92 3.09 8.20
C ARG A 212 -6.46 3.46 7.93
N THR A 213 -5.55 3.17 8.86
CA THR A 213 -4.13 3.48 8.70
C THR A 213 -3.49 2.61 7.61
N VAL A 214 -3.86 1.32 7.54
CA VAL A 214 -3.46 0.43 6.45
C VAL A 214 -4.03 0.90 5.11
N GLU A 215 -5.31 1.30 5.06
CA GLU A 215 -5.93 1.86 3.86
C GLU A 215 -5.17 3.09 3.35
N VAL A 216 -4.73 3.97 4.25
CA VAL A 216 -3.91 5.15 3.95
C VAL A 216 -2.54 4.79 3.37
N ARG A 217 -1.85 3.77 3.91
CA ARG A 217 -0.60 3.24 3.33
C ARG A 217 -0.84 2.76 1.91
N ASP A 218 -1.86 1.92 1.73
CA ASP A 218 -2.17 1.34 0.43
C ASP A 218 -2.54 2.43 -0.58
N GLU A 219 -3.29 3.47 -0.18
CA GLU A 219 -3.59 4.62 -1.02
C GLU A 219 -2.34 5.40 -1.43
N ALA A 220 -1.39 5.58 -0.51
CA ALA A 220 -0.17 6.34 -0.79
C ALA A 220 0.72 5.64 -1.83
N GLU A 221 0.67 4.31 -1.93
CA GLU A 221 1.42 3.54 -2.93
C GLU A 221 0.76 3.53 -4.32
N ARG A 222 -0.54 3.86 -4.39
CA ARG A 222 -1.29 3.81 -5.64
C ARG A 222 -0.96 5.00 -6.51
N GLU A 223 -0.85 4.76 -7.81
CA GLU A 223 -0.83 5.85 -8.77
C GLU A 223 -2.19 6.56 -8.82
N SER A 224 -2.18 7.85 -9.11
CA SER A 224 -3.35 8.60 -9.52
C SER A 224 -3.22 8.89 -11.02
N LEU A 225 -4.31 8.71 -11.75
CA LEU A 225 -4.34 8.88 -13.20
C LEU A 225 -4.98 10.21 -13.56
N ASP A 226 -4.31 10.98 -14.41
CA ASP A 226 -4.90 12.13 -15.06
C ASP A 226 -5.88 11.63 -16.13
N LEU A 227 -7.19 11.74 -15.84
CA LEU A 227 -8.26 11.41 -16.78
C LEU A 227 -8.71 12.67 -17.52
N GLU A 228 -8.97 12.54 -18.81
CA GLU A 228 -9.47 13.62 -19.66
C GLU A 228 -10.82 13.26 -20.29
N PHE A 229 -11.52 14.25 -20.81
CA PHE A 229 -12.74 14.05 -21.58
C PHE A 229 -12.43 14.12 -23.07
N ALA A 230 -12.88 13.12 -23.83
CA ALA A 230 -12.77 13.08 -25.29
C ALA A 230 -14.14 13.19 -25.97
N GLU A 231 -14.21 13.90 -27.10
CA GLU A 231 -15.46 14.11 -27.85
C GLU A 231 -15.88 12.83 -28.57
N VAL A 232 -17.12 12.41 -28.36
CA VAL A 232 -17.77 11.33 -29.11
C VAL A 232 -18.04 11.82 -30.53
N LEU A 233 -17.33 11.26 -31.51
CA LEU A 233 -17.53 11.58 -32.92
C LEU A 233 -18.73 10.84 -33.53
N ASP A 234 -18.88 9.56 -33.17
CA ASP A 234 -19.89 8.67 -33.74
C ASP A 234 -20.18 7.48 -32.82
N VAL A 235 -21.44 7.06 -32.80
CA VAL A 235 -21.92 5.87 -32.09
C VAL A 235 -22.71 5.01 -33.07
N GLU A 236 -22.07 3.96 -33.58
CA GLU A 236 -22.67 3.08 -34.59
C GLU A 236 -23.09 1.75 -33.97
N GLN A 237 -24.37 1.37 -34.13
CA GLN A 237 -24.78 0.02 -33.77
C GLN A 237 -24.19 -0.99 -34.75
N ILE A 238 -23.30 -1.84 -34.24
CA ILE A 238 -22.69 -2.91 -35.03
C ILE A 238 -23.31 -4.27 -34.70
N GLY A 239 -22.85 -5.30 -35.42
CA GLY A 239 -23.29 -6.67 -35.24
C GLY A 239 -22.94 -7.27 -33.88
N SER A 240 -23.16 -8.58 -33.76
CA SER A 240 -22.76 -9.32 -32.58
C SER A 240 -21.25 -9.50 -32.53
N ALA A 241 -20.63 -9.24 -31.38
CA ALA A 241 -19.24 -9.58 -31.10
C ALA A 241 -19.13 -10.35 -29.79
N ASP A 242 -18.00 -11.03 -29.58
CA ASP A 242 -17.67 -11.64 -28.29
C ASP A 242 -17.24 -10.55 -27.31
N ARG A 243 -18.04 -10.38 -26.25
CA ARG A 243 -17.78 -9.42 -25.19
C ARG A 243 -17.28 -10.11 -23.93
N VAL A 244 -16.51 -9.39 -23.14
CA VAL A 244 -15.94 -9.83 -21.88
C VAL A 244 -16.61 -9.09 -20.73
N CYS A 245 -17.10 -9.84 -19.75
CA CYS A 245 -17.47 -9.34 -18.43
C CYS A 245 -16.44 -9.83 -17.41
N VAL A 246 -15.89 -8.93 -16.62
CA VAL A 246 -14.93 -9.23 -15.55
C VAL A 246 -15.69 -9.19 -14.23
N ASP A 247 -15.71 -10.32 -13.51
CA ASP A 247 -16.21 -10.42 -12.14
C ASP A 247 -15.01 -10.37 -11.20
N THR A 248 -14.96 -9.40 -10.29
CA THR A 248 -13.93 -9.23 -9.26
C THR A 248 -14.27 -10.02 -7.99
N GLY A 249 -13.25 -10.26 -7.16
CA GLY A 249 -13.38 -10.84 -5.82
C GLY A 249 -13.81 -9.83 -4.75
N SER A 250 -13.73 -8.53 -5.06
CA SER A 250 -14.15 -7.42 -4.22
C SER A 250 -15.41 -6.73 -4.76
N LEU A 251 -16.15 -6.07 -3.87
CA LEU A 251 -17.20 -5.15 -4.27
C LEU A 251 -16.57 -3.86 -4.79
N LEU A 252 -17.25 -3.24 -5.74
CA LEU A 252 -16.91 -2.00 -6.42
C LEU A 252 -17.92 -0.93 -5.98
N GLU A 253 -17.41 0.26 -5.73
CA GLU A 253 -18.16 1.45 -5.39
C GLU A 253 -18.86 2.03 -6.62
N HIS A 254 -19.68 3.05 -6.38
CA HIS A 254 -20.56 3.55 -7.43
C HIS A 254 -19.77 4.23 -8.56
N ASP A 255 -18.86 5.11 -8.22
CA ASP A 255 -17.91 5.79 -9.10
C ASP A 255 -16.83 4.89 -9.68
N GLU A 256 -16.65 3.65 -9.22
CA GLU A 256 -15.60 2.75 -9.70
C GLU A 256 -15.93 2.02 -11.01
N GLY A 257 -14.86 1.67 -11.74
CA GLY A 257 -14.90 1.01 -13.03
C GLY A 257 -13.55 0.46 -13.48
N MET A 258 -13.45 0.16 -14.77
CA MET A 258 -12.21 -0.24 -15.44
C MET A 258 -11.95 0.64 -16.66
N LEU A 259 -10.67 0.90 -16.92
CA LEU A 259 -10.20 1.56 -18.14
C LEU A 259 -10.02 0.52 -19.25
N VAL A 260 -10.74 0.70 -20.36
CA VAL A 260 -10.79 -0.28 -21.47
C VAL A 260 -10.85 0.40 -22.85
N GLY A 261 -10.12 -0.13 -23.82
CA GLY A 261 -10.06 0.48 -25.16
C GLY A 261 -9.53 -0.46 -26.22
N SER A 262 -9.82 -0.23 -27.50
CA SER A 262 -9.23 -1.06 -28.58
C SER A 262 -7.76 -0.72 -28.84
N MET A 263 -7.29 0.40 -28.31
CA MET A 263 -5.91 0.89 -28.44
C MET A 263 -5.34 1.07 -27.04
N SER A 264 -4.10 0.63 -26.80
CA SER A 264 -3.52 0.71 -25.45
C SER A 264 -3.30 2.14 -24.97
N ARG A 265 -3.08 3.06 -25.92
CA ARG A 265 -2.92 4.51 -25.69
C ARG A 265 -4.21 5.25 -25.32
N GLY A 266 -5.38 4.62 -25.45
CA GLY A 266 -6.68 5.30 -25.28
C GLY A 266 -7.73 4.38 -24.69
N LEU A 267 -7.92 4.48 -23.38
CA LEU A 267 -8.77 3.60 -22.58
C LEU A 267 -9.97 4.36 -22.01
N VAL A 268 -11.17 3.98 -22.41
CA VAL A 268 -12.43 4.59 -21.94
C VAL A 268 -12.79 4.04 -20.57
N PHE A 269 -13.31 4.91 -19.71
CA PHE A 269 -13.83 4.52 -18.41
C PHE A 269 -15.19 3.81 -18.52
N VAL A 270 -15.27 2.56 -18.05
CA VAL A 270 -16.52 1.79 -17.97
C VAL A 270 -16.85 1.46 -16.52
N HIS A 271 -17.98 1.98 -16.03
CA HIS A 271 -18.43 1.75 -14.66
C HIS A 271 -18.71 0.27 -14.36
N ALA A 272 -18.55 -0.09 -13.10
CA ALA A 272 -19.12 -1.29 -12.52
C ALA A 272 -20.66 -1.32 -12.64
N GLU A 273 -21.24 -2.53 -12.64
CA GLU A 273 -22.68 -2.80 -12.64
C GLU A 273 -23.31 -2.50 -11.26
N THR A 274 -23.02 -1.31 -10.71
CA THR A 274 -23.43 -0.84 -9.38
C THR A 274 -24.74 -0.04 -9.42
N ALA A 275 -25.06 0.55 -10.58
CA ALA A 275 -26.30 1.28 -10.76
C ALA A 275 -27.52 0.34 -10.74
N ASP A 276 -28.51 0.68 -9.92
CA ASP A 276 -29.78 -0.03 -9.92
C ASP A 276 -30.53 0.18 -11.25
N SER A 277 -31.02 -0.91 -11.82
CA SER A 277 -31.92 -0.90 -12.97
C SER A 277 -33.28 -1.49 -12.57
N PRO A 278 -34.40 -0.93 -13.06
CA PRO A 278 -35.72 -1.53 -12.82
C PRO A 278 -35.87 -2.94 -13.43
N TYR A 279 -34.97 -3.33 -14.33
CA TYR A 279 -35.05 -4.60 -15.06
C TYR A 279 -34.08 -5.67 -14.56
N VAL A 280 -32.97 -5.27 -13.94
CA VAL A 280 -31.87 -6.15 -13.55
C VAL A 280 -31.28 -5.67 -12.23
N ALA A 281 -31.12 -6.59 -11.28
CA ALA A 281 -30.41 -6.31 -10.03
C ALA A 281 -28.94 -6.00 -10.29
N SER A 282 -28.42 -4.99 -9.58
CA SER A 282 -27.01 -4.62 -9.62
C SER A 282 -26.11 -5.78 -9.21
N ARG A 283 -24.91 -5.80 -9.79
CA ARG A 283 -23.85 -6.75 -9.50
C ARG A 283 -22.60 -5.93 -9.25
N PRO A 284 -22.46 -5.37 -8.03
CA PRO A 284 -21.37 -4.47 -7.67
C PRO A 284 -19.98 -5.13 -7.69
N PHE A 285 -19.82 -6.34 -8.22
CA PHE A 285 -18.54 -7.02 -8.42
C PHE A 285 -18.25 -7.24 -9.91
N ARG A 286 -19.05 -6.67 -10.82
CA ARG A 286 -18.96 -6.92 -12.27
C ARG A 286 -18.72 -5.64 -13.05
N VAL A 287 -17.78 -5.69 -13.98
CA VAL A 287 -17.63 -4.71 -15.06
C VAL A 287 -17.93 -5.39 -16.39
N ASN A 288 -18.80 -4.78 -17.20
CA ASN A 288 -19.07 -5.21 -18.56
C ASN A 288 -18.06 -4.54 -19.51
N ALA A 289 -16.82 -4.98 -19.41
CA ALA A 289 -15.63 -4.30 -19.91
C ALA A 289 -15.68 -3.93 -21.40
N GLY A 290 -15.79 -4.90 -22.31
CA GLY A 290 -15.69 -4.57 -23.74
C GLY A 290 -15.63 -5.81 -24.62
N ALA A 291 -15.15 -5.66 -25.86
CA ALA A 291 -14.88 -6.78 -26.75
C ALA A 291 -13.61 -7.55 -26.38
N VAL A 292 -13.50 -8.81 -26.80
CA VAL A 292 -12.35 -9.68 -26.49
C VAL A 292 -10.98 -9.11 -26.87
N HIS A 293 -10.89 -8.27 -27.91
CA HIS A 293 -9.65 -7.66 -28.37
C HIS A 293 -9.31 -6.34 -27.66
N ALA A 294 -10.20 -5.79 -26.84
CA ALA A 294 -9.92 -4.55 -26.15
C ALA A 294 -8.91 -4.80 -25.02
N TYR A 295 -8.06 -3.82 -24.78
CA TYR A 295 -7.16 -3.75 -23.66
C TYR A 295 -7.91 -3.38 -22.39
N VAL A 296 -7.38 -3.83 -21.27
CA VAL A 296 -7.70 -3.37 -19.91
C VAL A 296 -6.40 -3.00 -19.21
N ARG A 297 -6.42 -1.93 -18.42
CA ARG A 297 -5.26 -1.49 -17.66
C ARG A 297 -4.97 -2.43 -16.47
N THR A 298 -3.69 -2.71 -16.23
CA THR A 298 -3.23 -3.53 -15.11
C THR A 298 -2.55 -2.67 -14.04
N PRO A 299 -2.46 -3.12 -12.78
CA PRO A 299 -1.93 -2.27 -11.70
C PRO A 299 -0.48 -1.82 -11.87
N ASP A 300 0.33 -2.55 -12.63
CA ASP A 300 1.72 -2.24 -12.96
C ASP A 300 1.88 -1.12 -14.01
N GLY A 301 0.81 -0.39 -14.35
CA GLY A 301 0.84 0.61 -15.42
C GLY A 301 0.77 0.03 -16.83
N GLY A 302 0.59 -1.29 -16.94
CA GLY A 302 0.52 -2.02 -18.20
C GLY A 302 -0.89 -2.15 -18.76
N THR A 303 -1.01 -2.93 -19.84
CA THR A 303 -2.29 -3.34 -20.41
C THR A 303 -2.27 -4.81 -20.81
N LYS A 304 -3.39 -5.51 -20.64
CA LYS A 304 -3.62 -6.88 -21.15
C LYS A 304 -4.85 -6.91 -22.05
N TYR A 305 -4.92 -7.88 -22.97
CA TYR A 305 -6.18 -8.10 -23.68
C TYR A 305 -7.23 -8.68 -22.73
N LEU A 306 -8.48 -8.21 -22.84
CA LEU A 306 -9.60 -8.74 -22.05
C LEU A 306 -9.79 -10.25 -22.23
N SER A 307 -9.45 -10.81 -23.41
CA SER A 307 -9.48 -12.25 -23.65
C SER A 307 -8.40 -13.06 -22.91
N GLU A 308 -7.34 -12.40 -22.45
CA GLU A 308 -6.22 -13.05 -21.76
C GLU A 308 -6.45 -13.17 -20.26
N LEU A 309 -7.35 -12.36 -19.69
CA LEU A 309 -7.68 -12.40 -18.27
C LEU A 309 -8.22 -13.78 -17.85
N GLN A 310 -7.79 -14.20 -16.67
CA GLN A 310 -8.20 -15.44 -16.01
C GLN A 310 -8.52 -15.21 -14.53
N SER A 311 -9.10 -16.22 -13.89
CA SER A 311 -9.31 -16.18 -12.43
C SER A 311 -7.95 -16.13 -11.72
N GLY A 312 -7.82 -15.23 -10.76
CA GLY A 312 -6.59 -15.00 -10.01
C GLY A 312 -5.69 -13.92 -10.60
N ASP A 313 -5.97 -13.43 -11.81
CA ASP A 313 -5.29 -12.24 -12.34
C ASP A 313 -5.71 -10.98 -11.56
N GLU A 314 -4.84 -9.98 -11.55
CA GLU A 314 -5.13 -8.65 -11.01
C GLU A 314 -5.49 -7.68 -12.14
N VAL A 315 -6.46 -6.81 -11.85
CA VAL A 315 -6.90 -5.71 -12.72
C VAL A 315 -6.92 -4.43 -11.93
N GLN A 316 -6.65 -3.31 -12.60
CA GLN A 316 -6.76 -2.01 -11.98
C GLN A 316 -8.21 -1.53 -12.02
N ILE A 317 -8.71 -1.15 -10.85
CA ILE A 317 -9.95 -0.42 -10.64
C ILE A 317 -9.60 1.05 -10.55
N VAL A 318 -10.40 1.89 -11.20
CA VAL A 318 -10.24 3.34 -11.18
C VAL A 318 -11.60 3.95 -10.83
N ASP A 319 -11.60 5.01 -10.03
CA ASP A 319 -12.79 5.85 -9.82
C ASP A 319 -12.86 7.00 -10.84
N THR A 320 -13.90 7.84 -10.77
CA THR A 320 -14.06 8.96 -11.70
C THR A 320 -13.11 10.13 -11.45
N ASP A 321 -12.44 10.17 -10.29
CA ASP A 321 -11.47 11.19 -9.92
C ASP A 321 -10.02 10.77 -10.26
N GLY A 322 -9.83 9.55 -10.77
CA GLY A 322 -8.54 9.01 -11.19
C GLY A 322 -7.79 8.24 -10.11
N ASN A 323 -8.39 8.03 -8.93
CA ASN A 323 -7.75 7.20 -7.90
C ASN A 323 -7.82 5.74 -8.33
N THR A 324 -6.71 5.03 -8.16
CA THR A 324 -6.61 3.63 -8.55
C THR A 324 -6.64 2.73 -7.33
N ARG A 325 -7.00 1.45 -7.52
CA ARG A 325 -6.72 0.34 -6.62
C ARG A 325 -6.76 -0.98 -7.37
N GLU A 326 -6.35 -2.05 -6.70
CA GLU A 326 -6.31 -3.39 -7.31
C GLU A 326 -7.55 -4.21 -6.98
N ALA A 327 -7.91 -5.11 -7.89
CA ALA A 327 -8.90 -6.15 -7.62
C ALA A 327 -8.51 -7.47 -8.28
N ILE A 328 -8.69 -8.55 -7.51
CA ILE A 328 -8.50 -9.91 -8.02
C ILE A 328 -9.70 -10.28 -8.92
N VAL A 329 -9.42 -10.79 -10.11
CA VAL A 329 -10.42 -11.37 -11.02
C VAL A 329 -10.90 -12.70 -10.46
N GLY A 330 -12.18 -12.78 -10.10
CA GLY A 330 -12.82 -14.04 -9.69
C GLY A 330 -13.28 -14.86 -10.89
N ARG A 331 -13.80 -14.22 -11.94
CA ARG A 331 -14.26 -14.91 -13.16
C ARG A 331 -14.30 -13.98 -14.36
N VAL A 332 -13.86 -14.49 -15.50
CA VAL A 332 -14.05 -13.86 -16.81
C VAL A 332 -15.14 -14.59 -17.58
N LYS A 333 -16.14 -13.85 -18.08
CA LYS A 333 -17.25 -14.39 -18.86
C LYS A 333 -17.25 -13.81 -20.27
N ILE A 334 -17.10 -14.67 -21.27
CA ILE A 334 -17.13 -14.30 -22.69
C ILE A 334 -18.45 -14.74 -23.32
N GLU A 335 -19.18 -13.83 -23.97
CA GLU A 335 -20.44 -14.14 -24.67
C GLU A 335 -20.74 -13.23 -25.87
N GLN A 336 -21.50 -13.74 -26.83
CA GLN A 336 -21.89 -13.01 -28.04
C GLN A 336 -23.08 -12.08 -27.83
N ARG A 337 -22.87 -10.78 -28.11
CA ARG A 337 -23.85 -9.71 -27.85
C ARG A 337 -23.75 -8.60 -28.89
N PRO A 338 -24.86 -7.90 -29.20
CA PRO A 338 -24.82 -6.69 -30.03
C PRO A 338 -23.96 -5.61 -29.37
N MET A 339 -23.15 -4.92 -30.17
CA MET A 339 -22.23 -3.89 -29.71
C MET A 339 -22.53 -2.54 -30.38
N PHE A 340 -22.06 -1.48 -29.76
CA PHE A 340 -21.80 -0.19 -30.39
C PHE A 340 -20.31 -0.08 -30.69
N ARG A 341 -19.97 0.50 -31.85
CA ARG A 341 -18.67 1.10 -32.09
C ARG A 341 -18.77 2.56 -31.68
N VAL A 342 -17.94 2.96 -30.72
CA VAL A 342 -17.85 4.33 -30.23
C VAL A 342 -16.53 4.90 -30.71
N ALA A 343 -16.58 5.97 -31.50
CA ALA A 343 -15.40 6.69 -31.99
C ALA A 343 -15.23 8.00 -31.22
N LEU A 344 -14.00 8.28 -30.79
CA LEU A 344 -13.63 9.41 -29.95
C LEU A 344 -12.49 10.21 -30.59
N GLU A 345 -12.45 11.50 -30.29
CA GLU A 345 -11.34 12.40 -30.62
C GLU A 345 -10.88 13.13 -29.37
N THR A 346 -9.58 13.07 -29.07
CA THR A 346 -8.97 13.84 -27.97
C THR A 346 -8.86 15.31 -28.36
N ASP A 347 -8.63 16.19 -27.39
CA ASP A 347 -8.39 17.63 -27.64
C ASP A 347 -7.18 17.87 -28.57
N GLU A 348 -6.23 16.94 -28.58
CA GLU A 348 -5.05 16.97 -29.47
C GLU A 348 -5.33 16.44 -30.89
N GLY A 349 -6.56 15.99 -31.15
CA GLY A 349 -7.04 15.52 -32.45
C GLY A 349 -6.71 14.06 -32.76
N ASP A 350 -6.31 13.28 -31.76
CA ASP A 350 -6.04 11.86 -31.93
C ASP A 350 -7.33 11.04 -31.82
N ARG A 351 -7.43 9.99 -32.63
CA ARG A 351 -8.65 9.20 -32.79
C ARG A 351 -8.55 7.86 -32.10
N ILE A 352 -9.56 7.55 -31.31
CA ILE A 352 -9.65 6.31 -30.54
C ILE A 352 -11.00 5.66 -30.86
N GLU A 353 -11.05 4.33 -30.80
CA GLU A 353 -12.30 3.61 -30.92
C GLU A 353 -12.40 2.45 -29.95
N THR A 354 -13.62 2.17 -29.51
CA THR A 354 -13.90 1.03 -28.64
C THR A 354 -15.21 0.36 -29.01
N LEU A 355 -15.33 -0.92 -28.64
CA LEU A 355 -16.55 -1.69 -28.77
C LEU A 355 -17.16 -1.92 -27.40
N LEU A 356 -18.28 -1.25 -27.15
CA LEU A 356 -19.06 -1.41 -25.91
C LEU A 356 -20.37 -2.11 -26.21
N GLN A 357 -20.89 -2.87 -25.25
CA GLN A 357 -22.12 -3.58 -25.48
C GLN A 357 -23.30 -2.62 -25.59
N ASN A 358 -24.16 -2.85 -26.58
CA ASN A 358 -25.43 -2.16 -26.72
C ASN A 358 -26.42 -2.68 -25.65
N ALA A 359 -26.40 -2.07 -24.47
CA ALA A 359 -27.40 -2.21 -23.42
C ALA A 359 -27.41 -1.03 -22.45
N GLU A 360 -28.59 -0.74 -21.91
CA GLU A 360 -28.82 0.32 -20.91
C GLU A 360 -28.05 0.13 -19.60
N THR A 361 -27.68 -1.12 -19.30
CA THR A 361 -26.95 -1.53 -18.10
C THR A 361 -25.46 -1.23 -18.19
N ILE A 362 -24.94 -0.92 -19.39
CA ILE A 362 -23.56 -0.49 -19.55
C ILE A 362 -23.50 1.01 -19.34
N LYS A 363 -22.74 1.40 -18.33
CA LYS A 363 -22.60 2.80 -17.91
C LYS A 363 -21.18 3.26 -18.15
N VAL A 364 -21.05 4.46 -18.69
CA VAL A 364 -19.79 5.16 -18.92
C VAL A 364 -19.85 6.52 -18.21
N ALA A 365 -18.70 7.12 -17.94
CA ALA A 365 -18.62 8.45 -17.36
C ALA A 365 -18.61 9.49 -18.48
N THR A 366 -19.58 10.41 -18.45
CA THR A 366 -19.63 11.58 -19.34
C THR A 366 -19.45 12.86 -18.53
N ALA A 367 -19.22 14.00 -19.19
CA ALA A 367 -19.20 15.31 -18.53
C ALA A 367 -20.51 15.64 -17.77
N THR A 368 -21.62 14.97 -18.12
CA THR A 368 -22.92 15.10 -17.41
C THR A 368 -23.12 14.08 -16.29
N GLY A 369 -22.13 13.23 -16.05
CA GLY A 369 -22.15 12.13 -15.08
C GLY A 369 -22.31 10.77 -15.73
N ARG A 370 -22.80 9.81 -14.95
CA ARG A 370 -22.98 8.41 -15.37
C ARG A 370 -24.09 8.28 -16.42
N THR A 371 -23.73 7.82 -17.62
CA THR A 371 -24.63 7.74 -18.78
C THR A 371 -24.70 6.33 -19.33
N ALA A 372 -25.87 5.90 -19.81
CA ALA A 372 -25.99 4.62 -20.49
C ALA A 372 -25.31 4.67 -21.86
N VAL A 373 -24.60 3.63 -22.27
CA VAL A 373 -24.01 3.58 -23.63
C VAL A 373 -25.08 3.72 -24.73
N THR A 374 -26.32 3.28 -24.46
CA THR A 374 -27.47 3.45 -25.37
C THR A 374 -27.98 4.89 -25.51
N GLU A 375 -27.56 5.79 -24.64
CA GLU A 375 -27.95 7.20 -24.61
C GLU A 375 -26.84 8.11 -25.15
N LEU A 376 -25.67 7.56 -25.52
CA LEU A 376 -24.58 8.32 -26.11
C LEU A 376 -24.90 8.76 -27.52
N GLU A 377 -24.59 10.01 -27.82
CA GLU A 377 -24.71 10.63 -29.13
C GLU A 377 -23.43 11.36 -29.51
N ALA A 378 -23.28 11.69 -30.80
CA ALA A 378 -22.15 12.51 -31.25
C ALA A 378 -22.20 13.91 -30.60
N GLY A 379 -21.06 14.37 -30.10
CA GLY A 379 -20.92 15.62 -29.34
C GLY A 379 -21.00 15.46 -27.82
N ASP A 380 -21.29 14.26 -27.31
CA ASP A 380 -21.07 13.94 -25.90
C ASP A 380 -19.57 13.85 -25.60
N GLU A 381 -19.19 13.97 -24.33
CA GLU A 381 -17.81 13.85 -23.87
C GLU A 381 -17.68 12.62 -22.96
N LEU A 382 -16.72 11.73 -23.24
CA LEU A 382 -16.46 10.52 -22.45
C LEU A 382 -15.15 10.61 -21.69
N LEU A 383 -15.17 10.15 -20.44
CA LEU A 383 -13.98 10.05 -19.61
C LEU A 383 -13.03 8.98 -20.17
N LEU A 384 -11.78 9.39 -20.37
CA LEU A 384 -10.74 8.67 -21.09
C LEU A 384 -9.44 8.79 -20.30
N TYR A 385 -8.69 7.68 -20.23
CA TYR A 385 -7.27 7.72 -19.94
C TYR A 385 -6.51 7.66 -21.26
N TYR A 386 -5.65 8.64 -21.51
CA TYR A 386 -4.90 8.78 -22.75
C TYR A 386 -3.40 8.94 -22.46
N GLU A 387 -2.58 8.24 -23.23
CA GLU A 387 -1.12 8.39 -23.20
C GLU A 387 -0.59 8.52 -24.63
N ASP A 388 0.25 9.53 -24.88
CA ASP A 388 0.84 9.77 -26.20
C ASP A 388 1.75 8.62 -26.69
N THR A 389 2.19 7.74 -25.79
CA THR A 389 3.09 6.63 -26.09
C THR A 389 2.31 5.32 -26.07
N ALA A 390 2.19 4.64 -27.22
CA ALA A 390 1.60 3.31 -27.30
C ALA A 390 2.41 2.32 -26.45
N ARG A 391 1.83 1.81 -25.36
CA ARG A 391 2.40 0.72 -24.55
C ARG A 391 2.06 -0.62 -25.21
N HIS A 392 3.02 -1.51 -25.38
CA HIS A 392 2.78 -2.87 -25.88
C HIS A 392 3.48 -3.86 -24.94
N PHE A 393 2.69 -4.72 -24.28
CA PHE A 393 3.16 -5.64 -23.23
C PHE A 393 3.87 -4.95 -22.04
N GLY A 394 3.33 -3.83 -21.55
CA GLY A 394 3.83 -3.16 -20.34
C GLY A 394 5.14 -2.37 -20.52
N GLU A 395 5.76 -2.42 -21.69
CA GLU A 395 6.92 -1.57 -22.02
C GLU A 395 6.49 -0.36 -22.87
N ALA A 396 7.00 0.83 -22.51
CA ALA A 396 6.86 2.03 -23.32
C ALA A 396 7.76 1.88 -24.56
N VAL A 397 7.14 1.68 -25.73
CA VAL A 397 7.89 1.51 -26.98
C VAL A 397 7.66 2.73 -27.87
N GLU A 398 8.71 3.45 -28.21
CA GLU A 398 8.72 4.44 -29.32
C GLU A 398 8.66 3.74 -30.70
N GLU A 399 7.84 2.69 -30.85
CA GLU A 399 7.63 2.02 -32.14
C GLU A 399 6.40 2.57 -32.84
N SER A 400 6.51 2.73 -34.17
CA SER A 400 5.39 3.13 -35.02
C SER A 400 4.39 1.97 -35.15
N ILE A 401 3.51 1.82 -34.18
CA ILE A 401 2.40 0.87 -34.21
C ILE A 401 1.23 1.55 -34.91
N ILE A 402 0.59 0.85 -35.87
CA ILE A 402 -0.63 1.31 -36.54
C ILE A 402 -1.76 0.37 -36.14
N GLU A 403 -2.53 0.76 -35.14
CA GLU A 403 -3.82 0.14 -34.78
C GLU A 403 -4.92 0.78 -35.65
N LYS A 404 -5.87 -0.01 -36.17
CA LYS A 404 -6.86 0.43 -37.17
C LYS A 404 -8.26 -0.09 -36.94
#